data_AF-A0A8J8AL33-F1
#
_entry.id   AF-A0A8J8AL33-F1
#
_cell.length_a   1.000
_cell.length_b   1.000
_cell.length_c   1.000
_cell.angle_alpha   90.00
_cell.angle_beta   90.00
_cell.angle_gamma   90.00
#
_symmetry.space_group_name_H-M   'P 1'
#
loop_
_entity.id
_entity.type
_entity.pdbx_description
1 polymer ?
#
loop_
_entity_poly.entity_id
_entity_poly.type
_entity_poly.pdbx_seq_one_letter_code
_entity_poly.pdbx_strand_id
1 'polypeptide(L)'
;MRIAIPSSNRGGLEDTISTVFARAPVFTIVDIENGEIKNVRTIQNEAMNASSGADPMVVQMLVNEGVDAVIAPQLGPNAMAALQAAGIKVYTFPPGTPIKEAVEKISKGEAPQSPEYPQHFQAPPQAYYLTQQSQVPPYYPPAPQPQAYYPPFPMPARPPIPEPPRHKDCIHYKDGKCEFWNLTVHADDPACPFFIPKNAPWRWW
;
A
#
# COMPACT_ATOMS: atom_id res chain seq x y z
N MET A 1 0.07 -7.50 31.08
CA MET A 1 -0.39 -7.81 29.71
C MET A 1 -0.37 -6.54 28.91
N ARG A 2 0.36 -6.53 27.79
CA ARG A 2 0.49 -5.39 26.90
C ARG A 2 -0.32 -5.63 25.63
N ILE A 3 -1.24 -4.71 25.33
CA ILE A 3 -2.13 -4.80 24.17
C ILE A 3 -1.77 -3.70 23.18
N ALA A 4 -1.57 -4.04 21.91
CA ALA A 4 -1.43 -3.07 20.82
C ALA A 4 -2.72 -2.93 20.00
N ILE A 5 -3.08 -1.68 19.70
CA ILE A 5 -4.37 -1.34 19.13
C ILE A 5 -4.16 -0.35 17.97
N PRO A 6 -4.49 -0.73 16.72
CA PRO A 6 -4.37 0.16 15.57
C PRO A 6 -5.39 1.29 15.71
N SER A 7 -4.92 2.52 15.79
CA SER A 7 -5.75 3.72 15.99
C SER A 7 -5.94 4.46 14.67
N SER A 8 -7.15 4.96 14.42
CA SER A 8 -7.48 5.65 13.17
C SER A 8 -6.90 7.07 13.07
N ASN A 9 -6.67 7.74 14.20
CA ASN A 9 -6.34 9.16 14.24
C ASN A 9 -5.06 9.42 15.06
N ARG A 10 -5.15 10.18 16.16
CA ARG A 10 -3.98 10.56 16.99
C ARG A 10 -3.59 9.48 18.01
N GLY A 11 -4.38 8.43 18.16
CA GLY A 11 -4.21 7.41 19.19
C GLY A 11 -4.71 7.85 20.57
N GLY A 12 -4.63 6.94 21.53
CA GLY A 12 -5.16 7.09 22.88
C GLY A 12 -6.47 6.32 23.10
N LEU A 13 -6.92 6.27 24.37
CA LEU A 13 -8.10 5.47 24.76
C LEU A 13 -9.42 5.96 24.16
N GLU A 14 -9.49 7.25 23.80
CA GLU A 14 -10.66 7.89 23.20
C GLU A 14 -10.70 7.77 21.66
N ASP A 15 -9.65 7.21 21.05
CA ASP A 15 -9.63 6.97 19.61
C ASP A 15 -10.40 5.69 19.25
N THR A 16 -10.54 5.46 17.95
CA THR A 16 -11.25 4.32 17.38
C THR A 16 -10.30 3.37 16.67
N ILE A 17 -10.69 2.09 16.64
CA ILE A 17 -9.94 1.05 15.94
C ILE A 17 -9.92 1.33 14.44
N SER A 18 -8.72 1.33 13.85
CA SER A 18 -8.51 1.52 12.41
C SER A 18 -8.99 0.33 11.59
N THR A 19 -9.57 0.60 10.42
CA THR A 19 -10.09 -0.42 9.50
C THR A 19 -9.03 -1.39 9.00
N VAL A 20 -7.80 -0.91 8.81
CA VAL A 20 -6.70 -1.73 8.26
C VAL A 20 -5.56 -1.75 9.26
N PHE A 21 -5.27 -2.92 9.82
CA PHE A 21 -4.24 -3.11 10.84
C PHE A 21 -2.87 -2.56 10.40
N ALA A 22 -2.32 -3.06 9.29
CA ALA A 22 -0.95 -2.71 8.88
C ALA A 22 -0.78 -1.26 8.37
N ARG A 23 -1.88 -0.60 7.98
CA ARG A 23 -1.87 0.79 7.47
C ARG A 23 -2.45 1.79 8.47
N ALA A 24 -2.67 1.38 9.71
CA ALA A 24 -3.06 2.30 10.75
C ALA A 24 -1.96 3.37 10.92
N PRO A 25 -2.29 4.66 11.05
CA PRO A 25 -1.28 5.72 11.20
C PRO A 25 -0.53 5.63 12.54
N VAL A 26 -1.21 5.15 13.58
CA VAL A 26 -0.69 5.09 14.95
C VAL A 26 -1.14 3.78 15.61
N PHE A 27 -0.28 3.19 16.43
CA PHE A 27 -0.60 2.10 17.34
C PHE A 27 -0.65 2.62 18.77
N THR A 28 -1.80 2.46 19.42
CA THR A 28 -1.95 2.69 20.86
C THR A 28 -1.58 1.42 21.59
N ILE A 29 -0.53 1.47 22.40
CA ILE A 29 -0.13 0.38 23.29
C ILE A 29 -0.65 0.68 24.68
N VAL A 30 -1.35 -0.31 25.25
CA VAL A 30 -1.97 -0.24 26.58
C VAL A 30 -1.36 -1.33 27.45
N ASP A 31 -0.77 -0.92 28.57
CA ASP A 31 -0.27 -1.83 29.60
C ASP A 31 -1.37 -2.07 30.64
N ILE A 32 -1.77 -3.32 30.80
CA ILE A 32 -2.78 -3.77 31.76
C ILE A 32 -2.09 -4.63 32.82
N GLU A 33 -2.22 -4.23 34.09
CA GLU A 33 -1.79 -5.00 35.25
C GLU A 33 -2.97 -5.16 36.21
N ASN A 34 -3.26 -6.39 36.66
CA ASN A 34 -4.38 -6.70 37.56
C ASN A 34 -5.77 -6.25 37.05
N GLY A 35 -5.97 -6.15 35.73
CA GLY A 35 -7.22 -5.71 35.12
C GLY A 35 -7.38 -4.19 35.00
N GLU A 36 -6.40 -3.42 35.47
CA GLU A 36 -6.37 -1.96 35.38
C GLU A 36 -5.34 -1.47 34.35
N ILE A 37 -5.67 -0.37 33.68
CA ILE A 37 -4.79 0.29 32.71
C ILE A 37 -3.74 1.09 33.47
N LYS A 38 -2.47 0.66 33.42
CA LYS A 38 -1.36 1.36 34.07
C LYS A 38 -0.66 2.36 33.17
N ASN A 39 -0.55 2.07 31.88
CA ASN A 39 0.16 2.93 30.94
C ASN A 39 -0.54 2.91 29.58
N VAL A 40 -0.52 4.06 28.92
CA VAL A 40 -1.00 4.22 27.54
C VAL A 40 0.05 5.01 26.80
N ARG A 41 0.59 4.42 25.74
CA ARG A 41 1.57 5.06 24.86
C ARG A 41 1.13 4.91 23.41
N THR A 42 1.47 5.88 22.59
CA THR A 42 1.18 5.86 21.16
C THR A 42 2.48 5.75 20.39
N ILE A 43 2.49 4.89 19.37
CA ILE A 43 3.64 4.64 18.50
C ILE A 43 3.21 4.93 17.08
N GLN A 44 3.99 5.74 16.38
CA GLN A 44 3.69 6.08 14.99
C GLN A 44 4.08 4.90 14.08
N ASN A 45 3.20 4.56 13.13
CA ASN A 45 3.46 3.46 12.23
C ASN A 45 4.29 3.91 11.01
N GLU A 46 5.57 3.56 10.99
CA GLU A 46 6.45 3.82 9.84
C GLU A 46 6.08 2.99 8.60
N ALA A 47 5.43 1.84 8.80
CA ALA A 47 5.02 0.94 7.72
C ALA A 47 3.77 1.43 6.96
N MET A 48 3.14 2.52 7.40
CA MET A 48 1.96 3.10 6.74
C MET A 48 2.22 3.44 5.26
N ASN A 49 3.44 3.88 4.94
CA ASN A 49 3.85 4.28 3.59
C ASN A 49 4.57 3.15 2.81
N ALA A 50 4.67 1.95 3.37
CA ALA A 50 5.35 0.84 2.71
C ALA A 50 4.55 0.38 1.48
N SER A 51 5.21 0.32 0.31
CA SER A 51 4.59 -0.10 -0.95
C SER A 51 4.17 -1.57 -0.94
N SER A 52 4.87 -2.41 -0.17
CA SER A 52 4.54 -3.82 0.10
C SER A 52 5.16 -4.25 1.42
N GLY A 53 4.64 -5.33 2.04
CA GLY A 53 5.22 -5.87 3.28
C GLY A 53 4.98 -5.03 4.54
N ALA A 54 3.91 -4.23 4.58
CA ALA A 54 3.56 -3.45 5.77
C ALA A 54 3.26 -4.35 6.97
N ASP A 55 2.59 -5.50 6.76
CA ASP A 55 2.22 -6.44 7.83
C ASP A 55 3.42 -6.96 8.65
N PRO A 56 4.46 -7.59 8.06
CA PRO A 56 5.59 -8.09 8.83
C PRO A 56 6.40 -6.98 9.51
N MET A 57 6.47 -5.78 8.93
CA MET A 57 7.14 -4.64 9.57
C MET A 57 6.43 -4.20 10.85
N VAL A 58 5.10 -4.10 10.80
CA VAL A 58 4.29 -3.79 11.99
C VAL A 58 4.42 -4.90 13.03
N VAL A 59 4.35 -6.17 12.63
CA VAL A 59 4.50 -7.28 13.58
C VAL A 59 5.86 -7.23 14.28
N GLN A 60 6.94 -7.00 13.54
CA GLN A 60 8.27 -6.86 14.13
C GLN A 60 8.36 -5.68 15.11
N MET A 61 7.73 -4.55 14.76
CA MET A 61 7.63 -3.40 15.67
C MET A 61 6.92 -3.77 16.97
N LEU A 62 5.80 -4.48 16.91
CA LEU A 62 5.04 -4.91 18.09
C LEU A 62 5.81 -5.94 18.94
N VAL A 63 6.57 -6.84 18.30
CA VAL A 63 7.45 -7.80 18.99
C VAL A 63 8.56 -7.09 19.74
N ASN A 64 9.21 -6.11 19.11
CA ASN A 64 10.26 -5.31 19.75
C ASN A 64 9.71 -4.51 20.95
N GLU A 65 8.45 -4.10 20.86
CA GLU A 65 7.73 -3.41 21.93
C GLU A 65 7.23 -4.36 23.04
N GLY A 66 7.43 -5.68 22.91
CA GLY A 66 7.06 -6.67 23.92
C GLY A 66 5.55 -6.79 24.11
N VAL A 67 4.77 -6.71 23.03
CA VAL A 67 3.31 -6.78 23.06
C VAL A 67 2.86 -8.23 23.22
N ASP A 68 1.97 -8.50 24.18
CA ASP A 68 1.40 -9.83 24.44
C ASP A 68 0.19 -10.13 23.56
N ALA A 69 -0.58 -9.09 23.23
CA ALA A 69 -1.84 -9.20 22.50
C ALA A 69 -2.05 -8.05 21.52
N VAL A 70 -2.73 -8.30 20.42
CA VAL A 70 -3.07 -7.30 19.42
C VAL A 70 -4.55 -7.32 19.11
N ILE A 71 -5.11 -6.13 18.91
CA ILE A 71 -6.47 -5.97 18.40
C ILE A 71 -6.38 -5.70 16.90
N ALA A 72 -7.11 -6.46 16.09
CA ALA A 72 -7.18 -6.19 14.66
C ALA A 72 -8.57 -6.55 14.11
N PRO A 73 -9.22 -5.66 13.33
CA PRO A 73 -10.49 -5.98 12.69
C PRO A 73 -10.35 -6.99 11.57
N GLN A 74 -9.30 -6.86 10.78
CA GLN A 74 -8.99 -7.76 9.68
C GLN A 74 -7.48 -7.97 9.60
N LEU A 75 -7.08 -9.24 9.53
CA LEU A 75 -5.70 -9.66 9.31
C LEU A 75 -5.63 -10.54 8.07
N GLY A 76 -4.66 -10.27 7.21
CA GLY A 76 -4.31 -11.17 6.13
C GLY A 76 -3.61 -12.44 6.64
N PRO A 77 -3.55 -13.51 5.83
CA PRO A 77 -2.92 -14.78 6.23
C PRO A 77 -1.44 -14.60 6.63
N ASN A 78 -0.73 -13.67 5.97
CA ASN A 78 0.67 -13.37 6.27
C ASN A 78 0.84 -12.70 7.65
N ALA A 79 -0.02 -11.74 7.97
CA ALA A 79 0.02 -11.03 9.26
C ALA A 79 -0.30 -11.97 10.41
N MET A 80 -1.32 -12.81 10.23
CA MET A 80 -1.73 -13.81 11.21
C MET A 80 -0.61 -14.82 11.47
N ALA A 81 0.01 -15.36 10.43
CA ALA A 81 1.14 -16.28 10.56
C ALA A 81 2.33 -15.63 11.31
N ALA A 82 2.64 -14.37 11.02
CA ALA A 82 3.72 -13.65 11.70
C ALA A 82 3.42 -13.38 13.19
N LEU A 83 2.20 -12.94 13.51
CA LEU A 83 1.76 -12.70 14.91
C LEU A 83 1.78 -14.00 15.72
N GLN A 84 1.34 -15.10 15.12
CA GLN A 84 1.35 -16.41 15.73
C GLN A 84 2.76 -16.98 15.93
N ALA A 85 3.65 -16.81 14.95
CA ALA A 85 5.05 -17.20 15.10
C ALA A 85 5.74 -16.41 16.23
N ALA A 86 5.29 -15.18 16.47
CA ALA A 86 5.73 -14.35 17.59
C ALA A 86 5.04 -14.69 18.94
N GLY A 87 4.04 -15.58 18.96
CA GLY A 87 3.29 -15.92 20.17
C GLY A 87 2.34 -14.82 20.66
N ILE A 88 1.99 -13.85 19.80
CA ILE A 88 1.11 -12.73 20.15
C ILE A 88 -0.35 -13.15 19.97
N LYS A 89 -1.17 -12.93 21.00
CA LYS A 89 -2.61 -13.24 20.95
C LYS A 89 -3.35 -12.25 20.08
N VAL A 90 -4.30 -12.71 19.29
CA VAL A 90 -5.07 -11.86 18.37
C VAL A 90 -6.53 -11.77 18.82
N TYR A 91 -7.01 -10.55 19.03
CA TYR A 91 -8.41 -10.25 19.33
C TYR A 91 -9.05 -9.52 18.15
N THR A 92 -10.25 -9.95 17.76
CA THR A 92 -10.95 -9.37 16.62
C THR A 92 -12.07 -8.47 17.09
N PHE A 93 -12.04 -7.20 16.69
CA PHE A 93 -13.08 -6.21 16.98
C PHE A 93 -13.49 -5.49 15.70
N PRO A 94 -14.76 -5.09 15.54
CA PRO A 94 -15.17 -4.35 14.37
C PRO A 94 -14.44 -2.99 14.28
N PRO A 95 -14.19 -2.50 13.06
CA PRO A 95 -13.57 -1.19 12.86
C PRO A 95 -14.49 -0.08 13.40
N GLY A 96 -13.89 1.01 13.91
CA GLY A 96 -14.65 2.10 14.50
C GLY A 96 -15.10 1.89 15.95
N THR A 97 -14.88 0.72 16.55
CA THR A 97 -15.12 0.52 17.98
C THR A 97 -14.16 1.42 18.80
N PRO A 98 -14.65 2.09 19.85
CA PRO A 98 -13.80 2.88 20.73
C PRO A 98 -12.80 1.99 21.47
N ILE A 99 -11.55 2.45 21.55
CA ILE A 99 -10.43 1.68 22.12
C ILE A 99 -10.71 1.31 23.58
N LYS A 100 -11.26 2.24 24.35
CA LYS A 100 -11.67 2.00 25.74
C LYS A 100 -12.61 0.80 25.89
N GLU A 101 -13.63 0.68 25.04
CA GLU A 101 -14.59 -0.42 25.09
C GLU A 101 -13.93 -1.76 24.76
N ALA A 102 -13.04 -1.76 23.77
CA ALA A 102 -12.31 -2.96 23.38
C ALA A 102 -11.38 -3.44 24.51
N VAL A 103 -10.68 -2.51 25.17
CA VAL A 103 -9.81 -2.80 26.32
C VAL A 103 -10.61 -3.34 27.52
N GLU A 104 -11.76 -2.75 27.83
CA GLU A 104 -12.65 -3.22 28.89
C GLU A 104 -13.16 -4.65 28.63
N LYS A 105 -13.56 -4.95 27.39
CA LYS A 105 -14.00 -6.30 26.99
C LYS A 105 -12.89 -7.32 27.11
N ILE A 106 -11.65 -6.95 26.77
CA ILE A 106 -10.49 -7.84 26.95
C ILE A 106 -10.19 -8.05 28.43
N SER A 107 -10.27 -7.00 29.26
CA SER A 107 -10.07 -7.11 30.71
C SER A 107 -11.10 -8.04 31.37
N LYS A 108 -12.35 -8.02 30.89
CA LYS A 108 -13.44 -8.92 31.33
C LYS A 108 -13.36 -10.35 30.79
N GLY A 109 -12.49 -10.62 29.81
CA GLY A 109 -12.36 -11.93 29.17
C GLY A 109 -13.47 -12.28 28.18
N GLU A 110 -14.29 -11.31 27.76
CA GLU A 110 -15.42 -11.51 26.82
C GLU A 110 -15.01 -11.27 25.35
N ALA A 111 -13.75 -10.94 25.09
CA ALA A 111 -13.28 -10.61 23.76
C ALA A 111 -13.14 -11.87 22.88
N PRO A 112 -13.72 -11.89 21.67
CA PRO A 112 -13.55 -12.99 20.74
C PRO A 112 -12.09 -13.07 20.29
N GLN A 113 -11.42 -14.15 20.69
CA GLN A 113 -10.09 -14.49 20.19
C GLN A 113 -10.22 -15.04 18.78
N SER A 114 -9.36 -14.58 17.89
CA SER A 114 -9.30 -15.16 16.55
C SER A 114 -8.84 -16.62 16.67
N PRO A 115 -9.43 -17.57 15.92
CA PRO A 115 -9.01 -18.96 15.97
C PRO A 115 -7.52 -19.05 15.63
N GLU A 116 -6.76 -19.75 16.45
CA GLU A 116 -5.36 -20.03 16.14
C GLU A 116 -5.30 -20.79 14.81
N TYR A 117 -4.63 -20.22 13.81
CA TYR A 117 -4.17 -21.00 12.67
C TYR A 117 -3.28 -22.14 13.18
N PRO A 118 -3.52 -23.38 12.75
CA PRO A 118 -2.70 -24.50 13.17
C PRO A 118 -1.24 -24.26 12.76
N GLN A 119 -0.34 -24.28 13.74
CA GLN A 119 1.12 -24.08 13.61
C GLN A 119 1.81 -25.13 12.69
N HIS A 120 1.05 -26.09 12.20
CA HIS A 120 1.46 -27.17 11.32
C HIS A 120 0.74 -27.05 9.97
N PHE A 121 0.86 -25.89 9.32
CA PHE A 121 1.03 -25.94 7.87
C PHE A 121 2.43 -26.50 7.62
N GLN A 122 2.59 -27.82 7.75
CA GLN A 122 3.67 -28.49 7.06
C GLN A 122 3.50 -28.06 5.61
N ALA A 123 4.44 -27.27 5.09
CA ALA A 123 4.64 -27.24 3.65
C ALA A 123 4.59 -28.70 3.22
N PRO A 124 3.71 -29.08 2.27
CA PRO A 124 3.48 -30.48 2.04
C PRO A 124 4.82 -31.22 1.85
N PRO A 125 4.96 -32.49 2.23
CA PRO A 125 6.25 -33.17 2.19
C PRO A 125 6.81 -33.07 0.77
N GLN A 126 8.09 -32.68 0.54
CA GLN A 126 8.70 -32.44 -0.80
C GLN A 126 8.28 -33.41 -1.92
N ALA A 127 7.89 -34.64 -1.57
CA ALA A 127 7.13 -35.55 -2.41
C ALA A 127 5.98 -34.88 -3.20
N TYR A 128 5.26 -33.88 -2.67
CA TYR A 128 4.20 -33.14 -3.37
C TYR A 128 4.69 -32.26 -4.53
N TYR A 129 5.93 -31.79 -4.46
CA TYR A 129 6.55 -31.04 -5.55
C TYR A 129 7.11 -32.01 -6.60
N LEU A 130 7.64 -33.17 -6.17
CA LEU A 130 8.10 -34.22 -7.08
C LEU A 130 6.94 -34.91 -7.83
N THR A 131 5.76 -35.05 -7.21
CA THR A 131 4.54 -35.53 -7.89
C THR A 131 3.96 -34.49 -8.84
N GLN A 132 4.05 -33.19 -8.53
CA GLN A 132 3.66 -32.12 -9.46
C GLN A 132 4.61 -31.96 -10.65
N GLN A 133 5.91 -32.18 -10.49
CA GLN A 133 6.85 -32.22 -11.62
C GLN A 133 6.59 -33.41 -12.55
N SER A 134 5.98 -34.49 -12.04
CA SER A 134 5.62 -35.68 -12.81
C SER A 134 4.23 -35.59 -13.46
N GLN A 135 3.43 -34.58 -13.09
CA GLN A 135 2.12 -34.32 -13.67
C GLN A 135 2.11 -32.92 -14.29
N VAL A 136 3.00 -32.69 -15.26
CA VAL A 136 2.63 -31.75 -16.31
C VAL A 136 1.34 -32.30 -16.94
N PRO A 137 0.20 -31.57 -16.90
CA PRO A 137 -0.97 -32.00 -17.64
C PRO A 137 -0.54 -32.19 -19.09
N PRO A 138 -1.06 -33.21 -19.81
CA PRO A 138 -0.75 -33.37 -21.22
C PRO A 138 -0.97 -32.01 -21.90
N TYR A 139 0.05 -31.54 -22.64
CA TYR A 139 -0.03 -30.29 -23.36
C TYR A 139 -1.27 -30.35 -24.26
N TYR A 140 -2.34 -29.70 -23.82
CA TYR A 140 -3.48 -29.46 -24.68
C TYR A 140 -3.05 -28.31 -25.58
N PRO A 141 -2.85 -28.54 -26.89
CA PRO A 141 -2.71 -27.41 -27.80
C PRO A 141 -3.95 -26.54 -27.59
N PRO A 142 -3.79 -25.21 -27.52
CA PRO A 142 -4.93 -24.32 -27.42
C PRO A 142 -5.91 -24.69 -28.54
N ALA A 143 -7.19 -24.86 -28.19
CA ALA A 143 -8.22 -25.14 -29.18
C ALA A 143 -8.03 -24.15 -30.34
N PRO A 144 -8.04 -24.63 -31.62
CA PRO A 144 -7.88 -23.74 -32.75
C PRO A 144 -8.92 -22.65 -32.58
N GLN A 145 -8.44 -21.44 -32.29
CA GLN A 145 -9.32 -20.31 -32.12
C GLN A 145 -10.12 -20.24 -33.43
N PRO A 146 -11.46 -20.19 -33.41
CA PRO A 146 -12.16 -19.81 -34.63
C PRO A 146 -11.46 -18.52 -35.05
N GLN A 147 -10.88 -18.52 -36.26
CA GLN A 147 -10.31 -17.32 -36.81
C GLN A 147 -11.49 -16.36 -36.88
N ALA A 148 -11.63 -15.52 -35.87
CA ALA A 148 -12.56 -14.41 -35.90
C ALA A 148 -12.04 -13.59 -37.06
N TYR A 149 -12.68 -13.78 -38.22
CA TYR A 149 -12.47 -12.95 -39.38
C TYR A 149 -13.03 -11.59 -38.98
N TYR A 150 -12.21 -10.85 -38.25
CA TYR A 150 -12.37 -9.43 -38.12
C TYR A 150 -12.03 -8.90 -39.51
N PRO A 151 -13.01 -8.41 -40.30
CA PRO A 151 -12.65 -7.65 -41.48
C PRO A 151 -11.67 -6.56 -41.01
N PRO A 152 -10.61 -6.25 -41.77
CA PRO A 152 -9.70 -5.19 -41.39
C PRO A 152 -10.53 -3.91 -41.29
N PHE A 153 -10.87 -3.51 -40.06
CA PHE A 153 -11.36 -2.17 -39.81
C PHE A 153 -10.22 -1.27 -40.26
N PRO A 154 -10.43 -0.36 -41.23
CA PRO A 154 -9.40 0.59 -41.59
C PRO A 154 -9.06 1.35 -40.32
N MET A 155 -7.88 1.06 -39.75
CA MET A 155 -7.39 1.79 -38.61
C MET A 155 -7.26 3.24 -39.10
N PRO A 156 -7.97 4.20 -38.51
CA PRO A 156 -7.71 5.59 -38.85
C PRO A 156 -6.21 5.82 -38.63
N ALA A 157 -5.54 6.42 -39.62
CA ALA A 157 -4.12 6.74 -39.50
C ALA A 157 -3.88 7.41 -38.16
N ARG A 158 -2.99 6.84 -37.35
CA ARG A 158 -2.67 7.39 -36.03
C ARG A 158 -2.29 8.86 -36.28
N PRO A 159 -2.99 9.84 -35.67
CA PRO A 159 -2.69 11.24 -35.93
C PRO A 159 -1.21 11.47 -35.60
N PRO A 160 -0.47 12.21 -36.45
CA PRO A 160 0.94 12.47 -36.21
C PRO A 160 1.10 13.10 -34.82
N ILE A 161 2.04 12.59 -34.04
CA ILE A 161 2.37 13.17 -32.74
C ILE A 161 2.81 14.61 -33.00
N PRO A 162 2.20 15.63 -32.38
CA PRO A 162 2.62 17.01 -32.59
C PRO A 162 4.08 17.16 -32.15
N GLU A 163 4.91 17.74 -33.01
CA GLU A 163 6.30 18.04 -32.67
C GLU A 163 6.36 18.96 -31.43
N PRO A 164 7.29 18.73 -30.49
CA PRO A 164 7.44 19.61 -29.34
C PRO A 164 7.80 21.04 -29.81
N PRO A 165 7.32 22.09 -29.10
CA PRO A 165 7.64 23.46 -29.45
C PRO A 165 9.15 23.70 -29.38
N ARG A 166 9.69 24.48 -30.32
CA ARG A 166 11.13 24.79 -30.41
C ARG A 166 11.43 26.24 -30.03
N HIS A 167 12.65 26.52 -29.60
CA HIS A 167 13.06 27.88 -29.23
C HIS A 167 12.91 28.90 -30.36
N LYS A 168 13.15 28.54 -31.62
CA LYS A 168 12.97 29.46 -32.77
C LYS A 168 11.54 30.02 -32.91
N ASP A 169 10.56 29.27 -32.42
CA ASP A 169 9.13 29.61 -32.47
C ASP A 169 8.70 30.49 -31.27
N CYS A 170 9.63 30.76 -30.33
CA CYS A 170 9.40 31.55 -29.12
C CYS A 170 9.72 33.03 -29.34
N ILE A 171 8.91 33.94 -28.79
CA ILE A 171 9.12 35.40 -28.91
C ILE A 171 10.43 35.89 -28.28
N HIS A 172 10.94 35.15 -27.28
CA HIS A 172 12.14 35.50 -26.54
C HIS A 172 13.42 34.99 -27.21
N TYR A 173 13.31 34.30 -28.35
CA TYR A 173 14.47 33.84 -29.10
C TYR A 173 14.89 34.87 -30.14
N LYS A 174 16.11 35.39 -30.00
CA LYS A 174 16.78 36.27 -30.96
C LYS A 174 18.23 35.83 -31.14
N ASP A 175 18.65 35.66 -32.39
CA ASP A 175 20.04 35.45 -32.81
C ASP A 175 20.82 34.41 -31.98
N GLY A 176 20.22 33.23 -31.73
CA GLY A 176 20.88 32.14 -30.99
C GLY A 176 20.81 32.26 -29.46
N LYS A 177 20.04 33.22 -28.94
CA LYS A 177 19.91 33.49 -27.50
C LYS A 177 18.46 33.55 -27.06
N CYS A 178 18.18 32.99 -25.89
CA CYS A 178 16.94 33.19 -25.15
C CYS A 178 17.07 34.42 -24.25
N GLU A 179 16.34 35.50 -24.56
CA GLU A 179 16.35 36.74 -23.77
C GLU A 179 15.78 36.54 -22.36
N PHE A 180 14.80 35.65 -22.19
CA PHE A 180 14.13 35.42 -20.91
C PHE A 180 15.06 34.79 -19.86
N TRP A 181 15.87 33.80 -20.27
CA TRP A 181 16.83 33.12 -19.40
C TRP A 181 18.25 33.68 -19.52
N ASN A 182 18.49 34.62 -20.45
CA ASN A 182 19.80 35.16 -20.79
C ASN A 182 20.85 34.08 -21.17
N LEU A 183 20.41 33.02 -21.86
CA LEU A 183 21.24 31.86 -22.21
C LEU A 183 21.34 31.69 -23.74
N THR A 184 22.48 31.18 -24.21
CA THR A 184 22.64 30.72 -25.59
C THR A 184 21.91 29.38 -25.76
N VAL A 185 21.00 29.30 -26.73
CA VAL A 185 20.19 28.10 -27.00
C VAL A 185 20.13 27.87 -28.51
N HIS A 186 20.11 26.60 -28.94
CA HIS A 186 20.00 26.30 -30.36
C HIS A 186 18.56 26.51 -30.85
N ALA A 187 18.40 26.88 -32.12
CA ALA A 187 17.10 27.18 -32.71
C ALA A 187 16.10 26.02 -32.62
N ASP A 188 16.61 24.79 -32.75
CA ASP A 188 15.82 23.55 -32.77
C ASP A 188 15.73 22.83 -31.42
N ASP A 189 16.31 23.40 -30.36
CA ASP A 189 16.21 22.79 -29.03
C ASP A 189 14.77 22.86 -28.50
N PRO A 190 14.33 21.85 -27.71
CA PRO A 190 13.03 21.84 -27.06
C PRO A 190 12.82 23.14 -26.28
N ALA A 191 11.67 23.78 -26.48
CA ALA A 191 11.36 25.06 -25.86
C ALA A 191 11.29 24.94 -24.33
N CYS A 192 11.67 26.01 -23.64
CA CYS A 192 11.60 26.09 -22.18
C CYS A 192 10.14 26.09 -21.66
N PRO A 193 9.92 25.83 -20.35
CA PRO A 193 8.59 25.84 -19.73
C PRO A 193 7.82 27.15 -19.88
N PHE A 194 8.51 28.28 -20.10
CA PHE A 194 7.93 29.61 -20.31
C PHE A 194 7.82 29.97 -21.80
N PHE A 195 7.66 28.98 -22.66
CA PHE A 195 7.49 29.17 -24.10
C PHE A 195 6.26 30.05 -24.40
N ILE A 196 6.48 31.12 -25.15
CA ILE A 196 5.41 31.95 -25.70
C ILE A 196 5.53 31.96 -27.23
N PRO A 197 4.56 31.38 -27.97
CA PRO A 197 4.64 31.27 -29.42
C PRO A 197 4.55 32.64 -30.10
N LYS A 198 5.36 32.85 -31.16
CA LYS A 198 5.31 34.07 -31.98
C LYS A 198 3.94 34.30 -32.63
N ASN A 199 3.26 33.22 -33.00
CA ASN A 199 1.98 33.25 -33.72
C ASN A 199 0.76 32.98 -32.82
N ALA A 200 0.83 33.33 -31.54
CA ALA A 200 -0.26 33.08 -30.61
C ALA A 200 -1.55 33.81 -31.05
N PRO A 201 -2.70 33.12 -31.22
CA PRO A 201 -3.90 33.72 -31.79
C PRO A 201 -4.58 34.78 -30.88
N TRP A 202 -4.20 34.83 -29.60
CA TRP A 202 -4.67 35.83 -28.62
C TRP A 202 -3.86 37.13 -28.62
N ARG A 203 -2.88 37.31 -29.54
CA ARG A 203 -2.02 38.52 -29.63
C ARG A 203 -2.63 39.72 -30.38
N TRP A 204 -3.94 39.78 -30.59
CA TRP A 204 -4.61 40.88 -31.30
C TRP A 204 -5.16 41.98 -30.38
N TRP A 205 -4.44 42.32 -29.31
CA TRP A 205 -4.76 43.38 -28.36
C TRP A 205 -3.45 43.96 -27.82
#